data_AF-A0A0C9WNY7-F1
#
_entry.id   AF-A0A0C9WNY7-F1
#
_cell.length_a   1.000
_cell.length_b   1.000
_cell.length_c   1.000
_cell.angle_alpha   90.00
_cell.angle_beta   90.00
_cell.angle_gamma   90.00
#
_symmetry.space_group_name_H-M   'P 1'
#
loop_
_entity.id
_entity.type
_entity.pdbx_description
1 polymer ?
#
loop_
_entity_poly.entity_id
_entity_poly.type
_entity_poly.pdbx_seq_one_letter_code
_entity_poly.pdbx_strand_id
1 'polypeptide(L)'
;VGNTKTFEDIAFLCIATAIIGQHSYFLWKKNPSVSSAPIKLAIQKLNSYVHMKKIKTAIVEASHLKTKDQKLAVIKIALENSLCESLKPEVFQCFSLIHLI
;
A
#
# COMPACT_ATOMS: atom_id res chain seq x y z
N VAL A 1 29.30 2.90 -7.64
CA VAL A 1 27.98 2.85 -8.32
C VAL A 1 26.92 3.07 -7.25
N GLY A 2 26.45 4.32 -7.12
CA GLY A 2 25.41 4.66 -6.15
C GLY A 2 24.08 4.07 -6.60
N ASN A 3 23.47 3.21 -5.78
CA ASN A 3 22.18 2.60 -6.08
C ASN A 3 21.08 3.67 -5.94
N THR A 4 20.87 4.47 -6.98
CA THR A 4 19.77 5.44 -7.02
C THR A 4 18.47 4.66 -7.22
N LYS A 5 17.74 4.40 -6.12
CA LYS A 5 16.39 3.84 -6.18
C LYS A 5 15.51 4.74 -7.05
N THR A 6 14.81 4.14 -8.00
CA THR A 6 13.90 4.89 -8.89
C THR A 6 12.64 5.30 -8.15
N PHE A 7 11.89 6.27 -8.71
CA PHE A 7 10.55 6.60 -8.20
C PHE A 7 9.66 5.36 -8.13
N GLU A 8 9.75 4.48 -9.13
CA GLU A 8 8.95 3.27 -9.23
C GLU A 8 9.25 2.29 -8.10
N ASP A 9 10.54 2.11 -7.77
CA ASP A 9 10.97 1.26 -6.64
C ASP A 9 10.42 1.78 -5.31
N ILE A 10 10.47 3.11 -5.12
CA ILE A 10 9.98 3.76 -3.90
C ILE A 10 8.47 3.65 -3.80
N ALA A 11 7.75 3.96 -4.88
CA ALA A 11 6.30 3.87 -4.95
C ALA A 11 5.81 2.43 -4.68
N PHE A 12 6.46 1.45 -5.30
CA PHE A 12 6.14 0.04 -5.10
C PHE A 12 6.36 -0.38 -3.63
N LEU A 13 7.50 0.00 -3.05
CA LEU A 13 7.80 -0.31 -1.65
C LEU A 13 6.79 0.33 -0.69
N CYS A 14 6.40 1.59 -0.92
CA CYS A 14 5.39 2.27 -0.12
C CYS A 14 4.04 1.56 -0.18
N ILE A 15 3.56 1.22 -1.38
CA ILE A 15 2.27 0.53 -1.57
C ILE A 15 2.31 -0.86 -0.96
N ALA A 16 3.36 -1.64 -1.21
CA ALA A 16 3.53 -2.98 -0.65
C ALA A 16 3.54 -2.94 0.89
N THR A 17 4.24 -1.97 1.49
CA THR A 17 4.30 -1.80 2.94
C THR A 17 2.93 -1.45 3.52
N ALA A 18 2.17 -0.56 2.88
CA ALA A 18 0.82 -0.21 3.32
C ALA A 18 -0.12 -1.43 3.30
N ILE A 19 -0.09 -2.22 2.22
CA ILE A 19 -0.89 -3.45 2.08
C ILE A 19 -0.50 -4.47 3.15
N ILE A 20 0.80 -4.74 3.35
CA ILE A 20 1.28 -5.66 4.39
C ILE A 20 0.84 -5.18 5.77
N GLY A 21 1.05 -3.90 6.10
CA GLY A 21 0.71 -3.33 7.39
C GLY A 21 -0.78 -3.48 7.72
N GLN A 22 -1.65 -3.14 6.76
CA GLN A 22 -3.09 -3.26 6.91
C GLN A 22 -3.54 -4.71 7.10
N HIS A 23 -3.09 -5.63 6.26
CA HIS A 23 -3.44 -7.05 6.41
C HIS A 23 -2.90 -7.65 7.71
N SER A 24 -1.68 -7.28 8.10
CA SER A 24 -1.07 -7.73 9.36
C SER A 24 -1.88 -7.25 10.55
N TYR A 25 -2.28 -5.97 10.56
CA TYR A 25 -3.11 -5.39 11.61
C TYR A 25 -4.48 -6.04 11.67
N PHE A 26 -5.11 -6.31 10.52
CA PHE A 26 -6.40 -7.00 10.46
C PHE A 26 -6.32 -8.42 11.04
N LEU A 27 -5.27 -9.17 10.69
CA LEU A 27 -5.03 -10.51 11.24
C LEU A 27 -4.74 -10.45 12.75
N TRP A 28 -3.92 -9.49 13.19
CA TRP A 28 -3.64 -9.26 14.60
C TRP A 28 -4.90 -8.90 15.39
N LYS A 29 -5.79 -8.03 14.87
CA LYS A 29 -7.05 -7.65 15.55
C LYS A 29 -7.96 -8.86 15.78
N LYS A 30 -7.90 -9.89 14.92
CA LYS A 30 -8.65 -11.15 15.10
C LYS A 30 -8.07 -12.05 16.19
N ASN A 31 -6.75 -12.08 16.33
CA ASN A 31 -6.06 -12.84 17.37
C ASN A 31 -4.81 -12.08 17.84
N PRO A 32 -4.94 -11.16 18.80
CA PRO A 32 -3.85 -10.31 19.24
C PRO A 32 -2.72 -11.16 19.83
N SER A 33 -1.54 -11.07 19.22
CA SER A 33 -0.35 -11.75 19.74
C SER A 33 0.90 -10.93 19.41
N VAL A 34 1.95 -11.12 20.20
CA VAL A 34 3.29 -10.58 19.94
C VAL A 34 4.06 -11.36 18.86
N SER A 35 3.41 -12.35 18.24
CA SER A 35 4.00 -13.15 17.17
C SER A 35 4.13 -12.34 15.88
N SER A 36 5.18 -12.61 15.10
CA SER A 36 5.33 -12.10 13.73
C SER A 36 4.48 -12.86 12.70
N ALA A 37 3.71 -13.86 13.12
CA ALA A 37 2.87 -14.67 12.22
C ALA A 37 1.89 -13.84 11.36
N PRO A 38 1.19 -12.80 11.88
CA PRO A 38 0.33 -11.95 11.06
C PRO A 38 1.09 -11.25 9.91
N ILE A 39 2.32 -10.79 10.19
CA ILE A 39 3.18 -10.14 9.19
C ILE A 39 3.64 -11.12 8.13
N LYS A 40 4.10 -12.31 8.54
CA LYS A 40 4.52 -13.36 7.61
C LYS A 40 3.38 -13.78 6.67
N LEU A 41 2.17 -13.94 7.21
CA LEU A 41 0.98 -14.28 6.43
C LEU A 41 0.59 -13.14 5.47
N ALA A 42 0.69 -11.89 5.90
CA ALA A 42 0.42 -10.73 5.04
C ALA A 42 1.40 -10.65 3.87
N ILE A 43 2.69 -10.91 4.10
CA ILE A 43 3.71 -10.96 3.03
C ILE A 43 3.42 -12.10 2.04
N GLN A 44 3.07 -13.30 2.55
CA GLN A 44 2.70 -14.43 1.69
C GLN A 44 1.48 -14.08 0.82
N LYS A 45 0.47 -13.44 1.40
CA LYS A 45 -0.72 -12.97 0.66
C LYS A 45 -0.38 -11.93 -0.41
N LEU A 46 0.54 -11.02 -0.11
CA LEU A 46 1.00 -10.01 -1.08
C LEU A 46 1.59 -10.68 -2.34
N ASN A 47 2.37 -11.74 -2.18
CA ASN A 47 2.95 -12.47 -3.32
C ASN A 47 1.88 -13.14 -4.19
N SER A 48 0.77 -13.57 -3.59
CA SER A 48 -0.40 -14.13 -4.30
C SER A 48 -1.40 -13.06 -4.76
N TYR A 49 -1.14 -11.77 -4.50
CA TYR A 49 -2.12 -10.72 -4.73
C TYR A 49 -2.23 -10.43 -6.23
N VAL A 50 -3.36 -10.85 -6.82
CA VAL A 50 -3.64 -10.80 -8.27
C VAL A 50 -3.50 -9.37 -8.83
N HIS A 51 -3.74 -8.36 -8.01
CA HIS A 51 -3.65 -6.96 -8.41
C HIS A 51 -2.20 -6.41 -8.43
N MET A 52 -1.19 -7.17 -8.00
CA MET A 52 0.21 -6.72 -8.03
C MET A 52 0.68 -6.28 -9.42
N LYS A 53 0.25 -7.00 -10.47
CA LYS A 53 0.56 -6.60 -11.86
C LYS A 53 -0.07 -5.25 -12.20
N LYS A 54 -1.32 -5.02 -11.79
CA LYS A 54 -2.05 -3.76 -12.01
C LYS A 54 -1.39 -2.59 -11.27
N ILE A 55 -0.97 -2.81 -10.02
CA ILE A 55 -0.24 -1.80 -9.21
C ILE A 55 1.06 -1.41 -9.89
N LYS A 56 1.87 -2.39 -10.33
CA LYS A 56 3.13 -2.11 -11.03
C LYS A 56 2.91 -1.29 -12.30
N THR A 57 1.91 -1.65 -13.11
CA THR A 57 1.57 -0.88 -14.31
C THR A 57 1.16 0.55 -13.97
N ALA A 58 0.31 0.75 -12.97
CA ALA A 58 -0.13 2.09 -12.57
C ALA A 58 1.02 2.96 -12.02
N ILE A 59 2.01 2.35 -11.35
CA ILE A 59 3.21 3.05 -10.88
C ILE A 59 4.07 3.53 -12.05
N VAL A 60 4.25 2.69 -13.08
CA VAL A 60 4.98 3.08 -14.30
C VAL A 60 4.25 4.22 -15.00
N GLU A 61 2.93 4.14 -15.14
CA GLU A 61 2.13 5.24 -15.70
C GLU A 61 2.30 6.54 -14.89
N ALA A 62 2.31 6.43 -13.55
CA ALA A 62 2.52 7.56 -12.66
C ALA A 62 3.94 8.13 -12.75
N SER A 63 4.95 7.34 -13.09
CA SER A 63 6.36 7.80 -13.15
C SER A 63 6.57 8.86 -14.23
N HIS A 64 5.72 8.91 -15.25
CA HIS A 64 5.72 9.92 -16.30
C HIS A 64 5.06 11.25 -15.90
N LEU A 65 4.42 11.33 -14.74
CA LEU A 65 3.79 12.56 -14.25
C LEU A 65 4.83 13.53 -13.67
N LYS A 66 4.42 14.79 -13.49
CA LYS A 66 5.22 15.76 -12.72
C LYS A 66 5.32 15.32 -11.25
N THR A 67 6.42 15.67 -10.58
CA THR A 67 6.72 15.22 -9.21
C THR A 67 5.62 15.49 -8.18
N LYS A 68 4.86 16.59 -8.32
CA LYS A 68 3.71 16.88 -7.46
C LYS A 68 2.59 15.85 -7.64
N ASP A 69 2.31 15.49 -8.88
CA ASP A 69 1.21 14.61 -9.27
C ASP A 69 1.57 13.14 -9.07
N GLN A 70 2.85 12.79 -9.18
CA GLN A 70 3.41 11.48 -8.83
C GLN A 70 3.02 11.05 -7.41
N LYS A 71 3.15 11.93 -6.42
CA LYS A 71 2.79 11.63 -5.02
C LYS A 71 1.29 11.32 -4.88
N LEU A 72 0.45 12.14 -5.50
CA LEU A 72 -1.01 11.95 -5.47
C LEU A 72 -1.42 10.65 -6.19
N ALA A 73 -0.78 10.34 -7.32
CA ALA A 73 -1.01 9.10 -8.03
C ALA A 73 -0.64 7.87 -7.19
N VAL A 74 0.50 7.88 -6.50
CA VAL A 74 0.89 6.79 -5.58
C VAL A 74 -0.13 6.59 -4.47
N ILE A 75 -0.63 7.66 -3.86
CA ILE A 75 -1.69 7.59 -2.86
C ILE A 75 -2.96 7.00 -3.45
N LYS A 76 -3.39 7.46 -4.63
CA LYS A 76 -4.57 6.93 -5.33
C LYS A 76 -4.44 5.44 -5.63
N ILE A 77 -3.29 5.01 -6.16
CA ILE A 77 -3.00 3.59 -6.44
C ILE A 77 -3.05 2.77 -5.16
N ALA A 78 -2.42 3.26 -4.08
CA ALA A 78 -2.46 2.60 -2.78
C ALA A 78 -3.90 2.43 -2.33
N LEU A 79 -4.71 3.50 -2.34
CA LEU A 79 -6.11 3.48 -1.92
C LEU A 79 -6.94 2.50 -2.76
N GLU A 80 -6.88 2.57 -4.09
CA GLU A 80 -7.66 1.68 -4.97
C GLU A 80 -7.32 0.19 -4.78
N ASN A 81 -6.10 -0.12 -4.36
CA ASN A 81 -5.61 -1.50 -4.26
C ASN A 81 -5.46 -2.01 -2.82
N SER A 82 -5.47 -1.16 -1.80
CA SER A 82 -5.43 -1.56 -0.38
C SER A 82 -6.82 -1.55 0.26
N LEU A 83 -7.75 -0.76 -0.29
CA LEU A 83 -9.05 -0.51 0.31
C LEU A 83 -10.15 -1.48 -0.15
N CYS A 84 -9.93 -2.22 -1.23
CA CYS A 84 -10.92 -3.16 -1.76
C CYS A 84 -10.81 -4.53 -1.03
N GLU A 85 -11.28 -4.58 0.22
CA GLU A 85 -11.93 -5.73 0.89
C GLU A 85 -11.99 -5.58 2.43
N SER A 86 -11.22 -4.66 3.04
CA SER A 86 -11.03 -4.64 4.51
C SER A 86 -11.42 -3.35 5.24
N LEU A 87 -12.06 -2.39 4.56
CA LEU A 87 -12.49 -1.15 5.20
C LEU A 87 -13.76 -1.35 6.04
N LYS A 88 -13.55 -1.52 7.34
CA LYS A 88 -14.49 -0.95 8.32
C LYS A 88 -14.41 0.59 8.24
N PRO A 89 -15.51 1.31 8.50
CA PRO A 89 -15.59 2.79 8.42
C PRO A 89 -14.53 3.56 9.23
N GLU A 90 -13.90 2.92 10.23
CA GLU A 90 -12.95 3.52 11.17
C GLU A 90 -11.67 4.08 10.49
N VAL A 91 -11.20 3.48 9.38
CA VAL A 91 -9.97 3.93 8.70
C VAL A 91 -10.20 5.17 7.82
N PHE A 92 -11.43 5.40 7.35
CA PHE A 92 -11.78 6.60 6.57
C PHE A 92 -11.62 7.89 7.37
N GLN A 93 -11.85 7.86 8.69
CA GLN A 93 -11.71 9.04 9.54
C GLN A 93 -10.27 9.60 9.53
N CYS A 94 -9.26 8.73 9.44
CA CYS A 94 -7.85 9.16 9.36
C CYS A 94 -7.47 9.76 8.00
N PHE A 95 -8.08 9.31 6.90
CA PHE A 95 -7.77 9.81 5.55
C PHE A 95 -8.61 11.01 5.11
N SER A 96 -9.80 11.19 5.71
CA SER A 96 -10.62 12.39 5.53
C SER A 96 -9.91 13.65 6.02
N LEU A 97 -9.11 13.52 7.08
CA LEU A 97 -8.25 14.59 7.61
C LEU A 97 -7.10 14.99 6.67
N ILE A 98 -6.63 14.06 5.82
CA ILE A 98 -5.55 14.33 4.86
C ILE A 98 -6.06 15.07 3.61
N HIS A 99 -7.34 14.93 3.26
CA HIS A 99 -7.98 15.70 2.18
C HIS A 99 -8.42 17.10 2.61
N LEU A 100 -8.38 17.42 3.91
CA LEU A 100 -8.82 18.69 4.47
C LEU A 100 -7.68 19.68 4.78
N ILE A 101 -6.43 19.30 4.48
CA ILE A 101 -5.21 20.13 4.63
C ILE A 101 -4.64 20.39 3.24
#